data_AF-A0A955AUR4-F1
#
_entry.id   AF-A0A955AUR4-F1
#
_cell.length_a   1.000
_cell.length_b   1.000
_cell.length_c   1.000
_cell.angle_alpha   90.00
_cell.angle_beta   90.00
_cell.angle_gamma   90.00
#
_symmetry.space_group_name_H-M   'P 1'
#
loop_
_entity.id
_entity.type
_entity.pdbx_description
1 polymer ?
#
loop_
_entity_poly.entity_id
_entity_poly.type
_entity_poly.pdbx_seq_one_letter_code
_entity_poly.pdbx_strand_id
1 'polypeptide(L)'
;GTYLDTQHTEVEKLIANIRHEHWTLEQQRRQLDLVARLNRRHAEQRARDAALEARIESFELAYGMQTEARDAFDLSQETQATIDAYGDSLHGRQLMITRRLIERGVRFVQVWSGAGQPWDNHDSLESSHRSLAQGWDQPIAAFLSDLKQRGLFDSTLVLWGGEFGRTPVAELPSLSGRDHNHYGFTVWMAGGGVRGGTIVGATDDFGFQAVERPVH
;
A
#
# COMPACT_ATOMS: atom_id res chain seq x y z
N GLY A 1 9.47 -5.37 -5.06
CA GLY A 1 8.31 -5.27 -4.15
C GLY A 1 7.46 -6.51 -4.29
N THR A 2 6.56 -6.75 -3.34
CA THR A 2 5.60 -7.86 -3.41
C THR A 2 4.25 -7.30 -3.82
N TYR A 3 3.64 -7.86 -4.86
CA TYR A 3 2.27 -7.51 -5.25
C TYR A 3 1.27 -8.20 -4.32
N LEU A 4 0.23 -7.48 -3.91
CA LEU A 4 -0.83 -7.97 -3.04
C LEU A 4 -2.18 -7.70 -3.71
N ASP A 5 -2.95 -8.75 -3.97
CA ASP A 5 -4.32 -8.60 -4.47
C ASP A 5 -5.30 -8.38 -3.31
N THR A 6 -5.52 -7.11 -2.97
CA THR A 6 -6.36 -6.73 -1.84
C THR A 6 -7.85 -7.05 -2.02
N GLN A 7 -8.30 -7.55 -3.18
CA GLN A 7 -9.65 -8.07 -3.36
C GLN A 7 -9.88 -9.33 -2.52
N HIS A 8 -8.83 -10.09 -2.21
CA HIS A 8 -8.91 -11.24 -1.34
C HIS A 8 -8.78 -10.82 0.12
N THR A 9 -9.65 -11.38 0.97
CA THR A 9 -9.65 -11.14 2.42
C THR A 9 -8.75 -12.10 3.18
N GLU A 10 -8.60 -13.33 2.66
CA GLU A 10 -7.79 -14.40 3.22
C GLU A 10 -6.29 -14.11 3.03
N VAL A 11 -5.51 -14.16 4.12
CA VAL A 11 -4.06 -13.89 4.09
C VAL A 11 -3.33 -14.83 3.14
N GLU A 12 -3.81 -16.07 3.01
CA GLU A 12 -3.21 -17.12 2.17
C GLU A 12 -3.29 -16.80 0.68
N LYS A 13 -4.27 -15.99 0.27
CA LYS A 13 -4.40 -15.49 -1.10
C LYS A 13 -3.59 -14.22 -1.33
N LEU A 14 -3.24 -13.50 -0.27
CA LEU A 14 -2.38 -12.32 -0.34
C LEU A 14 -0.89 -12.69 -0.42
N ILE A 15 -0.48 -13.72 0.32
CA ILE A 15 0.91 -14.18 0.35
C ILE A 15 0.95 -15.68 0.11
N ALA A 16 1.55 -16.05 -1.01
CA ALA A 16 1.77 -17.44 -1.37
C ALA A 16 2.64 -18.15 -0.32
N ASN A 17 2.30 -19.41 -0.03
CA ASN A 17 3.06 -20.31 0.86
C ASN A 17 3.20 -19.81 2.32
N ILE A 18 2.27 -18.96 2.79
CA ILE A 18 2.28 -18.45 4.17
C ILE A 18 1.81 -19.46 5.22
N ARG A 19 1.24 -20.59 4.80
CA ARG A 19 0.89 -21.72 5.67
C ARG A 19 1.46 -23.02 5.13
N HIS A 20 1.88 -23.89 6.03
CA HIS A 20 2.22 -25.27 5.70
C HIS A 20 0.94 -26.11 5.63
N GLU A 21 0.74 -26.88 4.55
CA GLU A 21 -0.50 -27.63 4.30
C GLU A 21 -0.76 -28.75 5.34
N HIS A 22 0.29 -29.26 5.97
CA HIS A 22 0.19 -30.45 6.82
C HIS A 22 0.47 -30.21 8.31
N TRP A 23 1.02 -29.06 8.68
CA TRP A 23 1.52 -28.84 10.04
C TRP A 23 1.04 -27.51 10.62
N THR A 24 0.58 -27.55 11.88
CA THR A 24 0.24 -26.34 12.63
C THR A 24 1.50 -25.51 12.92
N LEU A 25 1.32 -24.21 13.23
CA LEU A 25 2.43 -23.34 13.63
C LEU A 25 3.19 -23.89 14.85
N GLU A 26 2.51 -24.57 15.76
CA GLU A 26 3.12 -25.21 16.93
C GLU A 26 3.96 -26.44 16.53
N GLN A 27 3.45 -27.27 15.62
CA GLN A 27 4.19 -28.42 15.08
C GLN A 27 5.43 -27.96 14.31
N GLN A 28 5.28 -26.94 13.47
CA GLN A 28 6.40 -26.30 12.76
C GLN A 28 7.44 -25.74 13.73
N ARG A 29 7.01 -25.04 14.81
CA ARG A 29 7.92 -24.55 15.86
C ARG A 29 8.70 -25.68 16.50
N ARG A 30 8.03 -26.76 16.93
CA ARG A 30 8.67 -27.93 17.54
C ARG A 30 9.71 -28.58 16.61
N GLN A 31 9.41 -28.64 15.31
CA GLN A 31 10.34 -29.15 14.31
C GLN A 31 11.54 -28.22 14.12
N LEU A 32 11.32 -26.90 14.01
CA LEU A 32 12.39 -25.91 13.92
C LEU A 32 13.28 -25.93 15.16
N ASP A 33 12.69 -26.06 16.36
CA ASP A 33 13.44 -26.21 17.61
C ASP A 33 14.28 -27.48 17.64
N LEU A 34 13.78 -28.59 17.10
CA LEU A 34 14.54 -29.82 16.95
C LEU A 34 15.70 -29.64 15.96
N VAL A 35 15.43 -29.09 14.77
CA VAL A 35 16.44 -28.82 13.74
C VAL A 35 17.51 -27.86 14.28
N ALA A 36 17.12 -26.79 14.96
CA ALA A 36 18.03 -25.83 15.58
C ALA A 36 18.88 -26.46 16.69
N ARG A 37 18.34 -27.39 17.49
CA ARG A 37 19.13 -28.13 18.48
C ARG A 37 20.13 -29.09 17.82
N LEU A 38 19.70 -29.82 16.79
CA LEU A 38 20.57 -30.72 16.04
C LEU A 38 21.68 -29.95 15.32
N ASN A 39 21.35 -28.83 14.69
CA ASN A 39 22.33 -27.99 14.00
C ASN A 39 23.32 -27.35 14.97
N ARG A 40 22.89 -26.88 16.15
CA ARG A 40 23.81 -26.39 17.19
C ARG A 40 24.80 -27.47 17.62
N ARG A 41 24.31 -28.68 17.90
CA ARG A 41 25.17 -29.83 18.26
C ARG A 41 26.11 -30.23 17.13
N HIS A 42 25.68 -30.08 15.87
CA HIS A 42 26.51 -30.33 14.70
C HIS A 42 27.58 -29.24 14.49
N ALA A 43 27.23 -27.97 14.73
CA ALA A 43 28.13 -26.82 14.66
C ALA A 43 29.22 -26.86 15.75
N GLU A 44 28.92 -27.39 16.94
CA GLU A 44 29.93 -27.63 17.99
C GLU A 44 31.07 -28.57 17.52
N GLN A 45 30.79 -29.45 16.54
CA GLN A 45 31.77 -30.41 16.01
C GLN A 45 32.53 -29.89 14.77
N ARG A 46 32.11 -28.76 14.18
CA ARG A 46 32.70 -28.18 12.97
C ARG A 46 32.72 -26.67 13.08
N ALA A 47 33.90 -26.07 13.26
CA ALA A 47 34.04 -24.63 13.44
C ALA A 47 33.42 -23.84 12.27
N ARG A 48 32.34 -23.09 12.56
CA ARG A 48 31.77 -22.00 11.75
C ARG A 48 31.50 -22.33 10.28
N ASP A 49 30.65 -23.33 10.05
CA ASP A 49 30.06 -23.55 8.72
C ASP A 49 28.96 -22.51 8.45
N ALA A 50 29.35 -21.42 7.77
CA ALA A 50 28.46 -20.30 7.45
C ALA A 50 27.22 -20.72 6.62
N ALA A 51 27.30 -21.82 5.85
CA ALA A 51 26.16 -22.30 5.09
C ALA A 51 25.10 -22.96 5.99
N LEU A 52 25.53 -23.61 7.08
CA LEU A 52 24.62 -24.18 8.08
C LEU A 52 23.90 -23.09 8.87
N GLU A 53 24.62 -22.05 9.29
CA GLU A 53 24.07 -20.90 10.01
C GLU A 53 23.04 -20.14 9.14
N ALA A 54 23.39 -19.83 7.88
CA ALA A 54 22.48 -19.19 6.95
C ALA A 54 21.18 -19.99 6.72
N ARG A 55 21.25 -21.32 6.74
CA ARG A 55 20.08 -22.19 6.58
C ARG A 55 19.17 -22.16 7.81
N ILE A 56 19.73 -22.10 9.02
CA ILE A 56 18.96 -21.94 10.25
C ILE A 56 18.24 -20.60 10.25
N GLU A 57 18.97 -19.52 9.95
CA GLU A 57 18.41 -18.18 9.87
C GLU A 57 17.31 -18.09 8.82
N SER A 58 17.49 -18.69 7.64
CA SER A 58 16.47 -18.72 6.60
C SER A 58 15.18 -19.41 7.06
N PHE A 59 15.27 -20.49 7.85
CA PHE A 59 14.09 -21.19 8.37
C PHE A 59 13.38 -20.41 9.48
N GLU A 60 14.13 -19.79 10.39
CA GLU A 60 13.58 -18.94 11.43
C GLU A 60 12.95 -17.66 10.84
N LEU A 61 13.58 -17.06 9.82
CA LEU A 61 13.03 -15.94 9.06
C LEU A 61 11.71 -16.34 8.40
N ALA A 62 11.67 -17.48 7.71
CA ALA A 62 10.45 -17.96 7.05
C ALA A 62 9.32 -18.22 8.07
N TYR A 63 9.63 -18.78 9.24
CA TYR A 63 8.66 -18.96 10.33
C TYR A 63 8.15 -17.62 10.88
N GLY A 64 9.06 -16.67 11.12
CA GLY A 64 8.72 -15.31 11.55
C GLY A 64 7.82 -14.61 10.53
N MET A 65 8.12 -14.75 9.23
CA MET A 65 7.29 -14.21 8.15
C MET A 65 5.86 -14.76 8.19
N GLN A 66 5.63 -16.02 8.57
CA GLN A 66 4.25 -16.56 8.67
C GLN A 66 3.42 -15.86 9.76
N THR A 67 4.04 -15.50 10.88
CA THR A 67 3.37 -14.78 11.97
C THR A 67 3.22 -13.30 11.67
N GLU A 68 4.31 -12.64 11.29
CA GLU A 68 4.35 -11.19 11.03
C GLU A 68 3.47 -10.80 9.84
N ALA A 69 3.45 -11.60 8.78
CA ALA A 69 2.61 -11.32 7.64
C ALA A 69 1.13 -11.54 7.96
N ARG A 70 0.76 -12.58 8.72
CA ARG A 70 -0.63 -12.73 9.18
C ARG A 70 -1.06 -11.51 9.99
N ASP A 71 -0.23 -11.05 10.90
CA ASP A 71 -0.53 -9.86 11.68
C ASP A 71 -0.56 -8.58 10.83
N ALA A 72 0.20 -8.48 9.74
CA ALA A 72 0.12 -7.32 8.84
C ALA A 72 -1.17 -7.26 7.99
N PHE A 73 -1.74 -8.40 7.62
CA PHE A 73 -2.85 -8.48 6.63
C PHE A 73 -4.19 -8.94 7.20
N ASP A 74 -4.22 -9.49 8.42
CA ASP A 74 -5.45 -9.90 9.09
C ASP A 74 -6.17 -8.70 9.73
N LEU A 75 -7.10 -8.13 8.96
CA LEU A 75 -7.92 -7.00 9.41
C LEU A 75 -9.05 -7.41 10.38
N SER A 76 -9.25 -8.70 10.67
CA SER A 76 -10.21 -9.11 11.71
C SER A 76 -9.80 -8.64 13.11
N GLN A 77 -8.53 -8.24 13.27
CA GLN A 77 -7.98 -7.66 14.48
C GLN A 77 -8.24 -6.15 14.61
N GLU A 78 -8.86 -5.51 13.61
CA GLU A 78 -9.21 -4.09 13.69
C GLU A 78 -10.46 -3.88 14.55
N THR A 79 -10.49 -2.73 15.24
CA THR A 79 -11.69 -2.34 15.98
C THR A 79 -12.80 -1.95 15.01
N GLN A 80 -14.06 -2.14 15.41
CA GLN A 80 -15.20 -1.70 14.60
C GLN A 80 -15.12 -0.20 14.30
N ALA A 81 -14.67 0.62 15.26
CA ALA A 81 -14.48 2.05 15.05
C ALA A 81 -13.45 2.35 13.95
N THR A 82 -12.36 1.57 13.85
CA THR A 82 -11.40 1.70 12.75
C THR A 82 -12.04 1.33 11.42
N ILE A 83 -12.74 0.21 11.37
CA ILE A 83 -13.41 -0.26 10.14
C ILE A 83 -14.43 0.78 9.67
N ASP A 84 -15.24 1.31 10.57
CA ASP A 84 -16.25 2.34 10.27
C ASP A 84 -15.59 3.65 9.79
N ALA A 85 -14.45 4.04 10.37
CA ALA A 85 -13.74 5.24 9.96
C ALA A 85 -13.21 5.12 8.52
N TYR A 86 -12.55 4.01 8.19
CA TYR A 86 -12.03 3.76 6.84
C TYR A 86 -13.13 3.41 5.82
N GLY A 87 -14.28 2.92 6.29
CA GLY A 87 -15.35 2.38 5.49
C GLY A 87 -15.09 0.92 5.06
N ASP A 88 -16.14 0.10 5.07
CA ASP A 88 -16.10 -1.30 4.61
C ASP A 88 -16.06 -1.35 3.07
N SER A 89 -14.89 -1.03 2.53
CA SER A 89 -14.63 -0.93 1.09
C SER A 89 -13.23 -1.47 0.77
N LEU A 90 -13.00 -1.76 -0.51
CA LEU A 90 -11.68 -2.18 -0.99
C LEU A 90 -10.60 -1.14 -0.66
N HIS A 91 -10.89 0.15 -0.85
CA HIS A 91 -9.96 1.26 -0.57
C HIS A 91 -9.71 1.44 0.93
N GLY A 92 -10.75 1.30 1.76
CA GLY A 92 -10.60 1.26 3.21
C GLY A 92 -9.67 0.13 3.66
N ARG A 93 -9.88 -1.08 3.15
CA ARG A 93 -9.01 -2.25 3.36
C ARG A 93 -7.57 -2.00 2.91
N GLN A 94 -7.36 -1.45 1.72
CA GLN A 94 -6.03 -1.13 1.19
C GLN A 94 -5.27 -0.18 2.12
N LEU A 95 -5.92 0.88 2.60
CA LEU A 95 -5.25 1.86 3.46
C LEU A 95 -5.06 1.36 4.90
N MET A 96 -5.96 0.52 5.43
CA MET A 96 -5.72 -0.17 6.71
C MET A 96 -4.50 -1.09 6.65
N ILE A 97 -4.38 -1.91 5.60
CA ILE A 97 -3.21 -2.75 5.35
C ILE A 97 -1.96 -1.87 5.21
N THR A 98 -2.04 -0.78 4.44
CA THR A 98 -0.93 0.17 4.24
C THR A 98 -0.44 0.72 5.57
N ARG A 99 -1.36 1.15 6.45
CA ARG A 99 -1.00 1.63 7.79
C ARG A 99 -0.33 0.53 8.62
N ARG A 100 -0.84 -0.72 8.61
CA ARG A 100 -0.19 -1.87 9.30
C ARG A 100 1.22 -2.14 8.78
N LEU A 101 1.46 -1.99 7.48
CA LEU A 101 2.79 -2.13 6.89
C LEU A 101 3.75 -1.03 7.33
N ILE A 102 3.28 0.22 7.38
CA ILE A 102 4.08 1.36 7.87
C ILE A 102 4.46 1.18 9.34
N GLU A 103 3.52 0.73 10.19
CA GLU A 103 3.78 0.41 11.61
C GLU A 103 4.90 -0.62 11.79
N ARG A 104 5.04 -1.52 10.82
CA ARG A 104 6.05 -2.59 10.81
C ARG A 104 7.33 -2.20 10.07
N GLY A 105 7.49 -0.91 9.74
CA GLY A 105 8.71 -0.36 9.17
C GLY A 105 8.89 -0.58 7.67
N VAL A 106 7.82 -0.94 6.94
CA VAL A 106 7.87 -0.97 5.47
C VAL A 106 8.10 0.44 4.96
N ARG A 107 9.24 0.65 4.29
CA ARG A 107 9.74 1.98 3.92
C ARG A 107 9.06 2.60 2.70
N PHE A 108 8.39 1.78 1.90
CA PHE A 108 7.71 2.20 0.69
C PHE A 108 6.53 1.28 0.41
N VAL A 109 5.33 1.85 0.30
CA VAL A 109 4.10 1.15 -0.04
C VAL A 109 3.45 1.90 -1.20
N GLN A 110 3.10 1.18 -2.27
CA GLN A 110 2.36 1.73 -3.39
C GLN A 110 0.95 1.16 -3.37
N VAL A 111 -0.06 2.03 -3.42
CA VAL A 111 -1.47 1.66 -3.45
C VAL A 111 -2.03 2.07 -4.80
N TRP A 112 -2.71 1.14 -5.46
CA TRP A 112 -3.30 1.35 -6.79
C TRP A 112 -4.83 1.38 -6.72
N SER A 113 -5.43 2.22 -7.56
CA SER A 113 -6.88 2.37 -7.67
C SER A 113 -7.49 1.43 -8.69
N GLY A 114 -7.92 0.26 -8.22
CA GLY A 114 -8.74 -0.68 -8.98
C GLY A 114 -7.97 -1.47 -10.05
N ALA A 115 -8.66 -2.45 -10.64
CA ALA A 115 -8.14 -3.22 -11.77
C ALA A 115 -8.39 -2.46 -13.08
N GLY A 116 -7.44 -2.56 -14.01
CA GLY A 116 -7.51 -1.85 -15.30
C GLY A 116 -7.16 -0.37 -15.17
N GLN A 117 -7.92 0.50 -15.84
CA GLN A 117 -7.69 1.94 -15.88
C GLN A 117 -8.98 2.71 -15.53
N PRO A 118 -9.51 2.57 -14.30
CA PRO A 118 -10.82 3.12 -13.96
C PRO A 118 -10.87 4.65 -14.08
N TRP A 119 -9.74 5.32 -13.90
CA TRP A 119 -9.57 6.78 -14.05
C TRP A 119 -9.31 7.24 -15.49
N ASP A 120 -9.12 6.31 -16.44
CA ASP A 120 -8.92 6.66 -17.85
C ASP A 120 -10.26 6.82 -18.57
N ASN A 121 -11.03 7.80 -18.11
CA ASN A 121 -12.32 8.11 -18.70
C ASN A 121 -12.12 9.15 -19.81
N HIS A 122 -12.81 8.93 -20.93
CA HIS A 122 -12.83 9.80 -22.12
C HIS A 122 -14.25 10.33 -22.42
N ASP A 123 -15.19 10.06 -21.52
CA ASP A 123 -16.54 10.60 -21.48
C ASP A 123 -17.01 10.73 -20.03
N SER A 124 -18.18 11.35 -19.82
CA SER A 124 -18.90 11.31 -18.53
C SER A 124 -18.04 11.66 -17.31
N LEU A 125 -17.05 12.54 -17.49
CA LEU A 125 -15.96 12.73 -16.53
C LEU A 125 -16.45 13.19 -15.18
N GLU A 126 -17.43 14.09 -15.17
CA GLU A 126 -17.99 14.58 -13.91
C GLU A 126 -18.57 13.42 -13.10
N SER A 127 -19.43 12.58 -13.69
CA SER A 127 -20.05 11.47 -12.96
C SER A 127 -19.03 10.38 -12.60
N SER A 128 -18.17 9.99 -13.55
CA SER A 128 -17.21 8.91 -13.35
C SER A 128 -16.14 9.29 -12.33
N HIS A 129 -15.49 10.46 -12.48
CA HIS A 129 -14.47 10.90 -11.52
C HIS A 129 -15.08 11.21 -10.15
N ARG A 130 -16.30 11.76 -10.08
CA ARG A 130 -16.99 11.99 -8.80
C ARG A 130 -17.23 10.67 -8.07
N SER A 131 -17.71 9.64 -8.76
CA SER A 131 -17.93 8.33 -8.16
C SER A 131 -16.62 7.68 -7.70
N LEU A 132 -15.57 7.74 -8.52
CA LEU A 132 -14.24 7.21 -8.16
C LEU A 132 -13.65 7.96 -6.96
N ALA A 133 -13.70 9.29 -6.96
CA ALA A 133 -13.22 10.12 -5.85
C ALA A 133 -13.98 9.84 -4.55
N GLN A 134 -15.31 9.65 -4.61
CA GLN A 134 -16.12 9.28 -3.45
C GLN A 134 -15.69 7.96 -2.81
N GLY A 135 -15.23 6.99 -3.61
CA GLY A 135 -14.69 5.73 -3.09
C GLY A 135 -13.40 5.90 -2.28
N TRP A 136 -12.67 7.00 -2.47
CA TRP A 136 -11.39 7.29 -1.82
C TRP A 136 -11.48 8.31 -0.69
N ASP A 137 -12.45 9.22 -0.74
CA ASP A 137 -12.56 10.37 0.15
C ASP A 137 -12.52 9.97 1.64
N GLN A 138 -13.42 9.07 2.06
CA GLN A 138 -13.47 8.56 3.42
C GLN A 138 -12.20 7.77 3.81
N PRO A 139 -11.75 6.76 3.04
CA PRO A 139 -10.52 6.02 3.34
C PRO A 139 -9.28 6.91 3.52
N ILE A 140 -9.07 7.90 2.65
CA ILE A 140 -7.90 8.80 2.73
C ILE A 140 -8.00 9.66 3.99
N ALA A 141 -9.17 10.22 4.28
CA ALA A 141 -9.38 11.03 5.47
C ALA A 141 -9.10 10.22 6.76
N ALA A 142 -9.58 8.98 6.81
CA ALA A 142 -9.31 8.06 7.91
C ALA A 142 -7.83 7.72 8.02
N PHE A 143 -7.18 7.37 6.92
CA PHE A 143 -5.76 7.03 6.88
C PHE A 143 -4.86 8.16 7.38
N LEU A 144 -5.06 9.38 6.89
CA LEU A 144 -4.29 10.54 7.34
C LEU A 144 -4.51 10.84 8.83
N SER A 145 -5.75 10.67 9.32
CA SER A 145 -6.08 10.84 10.73
C SER A 145 -5.43 9.77 11.61
N ASP A 146 -5.44 8.51 11.15
CA ASP A 146 -4.87 7.36 11.84
C ASP A 146 -3.34 7.46 11.93
N LEU A 147 -2.67 7.89 10.84
CA LEU A 147 -1.24 8.19 10.86
C LEU A 147 -0.89 9.27 11.90
N LYS A 148 -1.73 10.30 12.07
CA LYS A 148 -1.52 11.35 13.08
C LYS A 148 -1.71 10.80 14.49
N GLN A 149 -2.79 10.05 14.73
CA GLN A 149 -3.08 9.45 16.03
C GLN A 149 -1.96 8.51 16.51
N ARG A 150 -1.29 7.84 15.56
CA ARG A 150 -0.19 6.91 15.83
C ARG A 150 1.19 7.59 15.86
N GLY A 151 1.27 8.90 15.63
CA GLY A 151 2.55 9.62 15.55
C GLY A 151 3.40 9.26 14.33
N LEU A 152 2.80 8.63 13.32
CA LEU A 152 3.49 8.21 12.09
C LEU A 152 3.49 9.28 11.01
N PHE A 153 2.53 10.22 11.05
CA PHE A 153 2.32 11.23 10.02
C PHE A 153 3.57 12.08 9.74
N ASP A 154 4.31 12.49 10.76
CA ASP A 154 5.51 13.31 10.60
C ASP A 154 6.69 12.54 10.00
N SER A 155 6.68 11.20 10.12
CA SER A 155 7.71 10.30 9.61
C SER A 155 7.37 9.66 8.26
N THR A 156 6.14 9.83 7.79
CA THR A 156 5.61 9.19 6.57
C THR A 156 5.19 10.24 5.57
N LEU A 157 5.84 10.27 4.41
CA LEU A 157 5.39 11.07 3.27
C LEU A 157 4.30 10.32 2.51
N VAL A 158 3.11 10.91 2.44
CA VAL A 158 2.02 10.46 1.57
C VAL A 158 2.06 11.30 0.30
N LEU A 159 2.18 10.65 -0.86
CA LEU A 159 2.08 11.27 -2.17
C LEU A 159 0.87 10.67 -2.89
N TRP A 160 -0.02 11.52 -3.39
CA TRP A 160 -1.25 11.10 -4.04
C TRP A 160 -1.43 11.83 -5.38
N GLY A 161 -1.68 11.06 -6.42
CA GLY A 161 -1.82 11.58 -7.77
C GLY A 161 -1.98 10.47 -8.79
N GLY A 162 -2.04 10.87 -10.06
CA GLY A 162 -2.00 9.97 -11.21
C GLY A 162 -0.83 10.31 -12.14
N GLU A 163 -0.78 9.62 -13.27
CA GLU A 163 0.27 9.77 -14.28
C GLU A 163 0.06 10.99 -15.20
N PHE A 164 -1.19 11.44 -15.34
CA PHE A 164 -1.60 12.56 -16.19
C PHE A 164 -2.96 13.11 -15.76
N GLY A 165 -3.30 14.30 -16.25
CA GLY A 165 -4.61 14.93 -16.09
C GLY A 165 -5.54 14.69 -17.28
N ARG A 166 -6.58 15.51 -17.37
CA ARG A 166 -7.50 15.58 -18.52
C ARG A 166 -7.44 16.98 -19.13
N THR A 167 -7.40 17.07 -20.45
CA THR A 167 -7.30 18.35 -21.16
C THR A 167 -8.51 19.24 -20.88
N PRO A 168 -8.41 20.58 -20.96
CA PRO A 168 -9.57 21.47 -20.79
C PRO A 168 -10.53 21.47 -21.99
N VAL A 169 -10.25 20.69 -23.04
CA VAL A 169 -11.02 20.64 -24.29
C VAL A 169 -11.64 19.27 -24.52
N ALA A 170 -12.72 19.22 -25.30
CA ALA A 170 -13.30 17.95 -25.71
C ALA A 170 -12.33 17.20 -26.65
N GLU A 171 -12.18 15.89 -26.46
CA GLU A 171 -11.37 15.06 -27.36
C GLU A 171 -12.01 14.95 -28.74
N LEU A 172 -13.32 14.73 -28.80
CA LEU A 172 -14.11 14.66 -30.01
C LEU A 172 -15.35 15.56 -29.93
N PRO A 173 -15.82 16.17 -31.04
CA PRO A 173 -16.92 17.13 -31.04
C PRO A 173 -18.24 16.62 -30.44
N SER A 174 -18.48 15.32 -30.47
CA SER A 174 -19.70 14.67 -29.99
C SER A 174 -19.57 14.02 -28.60
N LEU A 175 -18.40 14.07 -27.98
CA LEU A 175 -18.15 13.48 -26.67
C LEU A 175 -18.06 14.57 -25.60
N SER A 176 -18.58 14.27 -24.41
CA SER A 176 -18.50 15.15 -23.22
C SER A 176 -17.21 14.94 -22.42
N GLY A 177 -16.23 14.20 -22.95
CA GLY A 177 -14.97 13.93 -22.27
C GLY A 177 -13.74 14.52 -22.96
N ARG A 178 -12.58 14.25 -22.36
CA ARG A 178 -11.34 15.00 -22.53
C ARG A 178 -10.20 14.01 -22.75
N ASP A 179 -9.23 14.41 -23.58
CA ASP A 179 -8.02 13.62 -23.83
C ASP A 179 -7.04 13.70 -22.65
N HIS A 180 -5.98 12.89 -22.70
CA HIS A 180 -4.89 12.84 -21.73
C HIS A 180 -4.13 14.17 -21.70
N ASN A 181 -3.89 14.71 -20.50
CA ASN A 181 -3.09 15.93 -20.33
C ASN A 181 -1.83 15.68 -19.50
N HIS A 182 -0.72 15.44 -20.18
CA HIS A 182 0.60 15.35 -19.55
C HIS A 182 1.26 16.73 -19.36
N TYR A 183 0.69 17.80 -19.92
CA TYR A 183 1.22 19.16 -19.79
C TYR A 183 0.84 19.84 -18.47
N GLY A 184 -0.29 19.46 -17.86
CA GLY A 184 -0.78 20.06 -16.63
C GLY A 184 -1.71 19.13 -15.87
N PHE A 185 -1.33 18.78 -14.64
CA PHE A 185 -2.15 17.99 -13.71
C PHE A 185 -1.73 18.25 -12.26
N THR A 186 -2.55 17.79 -11.31
CA THR A 186 -2.34 18.03 -9.89
C THR A 186 -1.96 16.75 -9.16
N VAL A 187 -1.00 16.88 -8.26
CA VAL A 187 -0.68 15.90 -7.22
C VAL A 187 -0.73 16.61 -5.88
N TRP A 188 -1.03 15.89 -4.81
CA TRP A 188 -0.89 16.41 -3.46
C TRP A 188 0.01 15.53 -2.62
N MET A 189 0.65 16.13 -1.62
CA MET A 189 1.47 15.41 -0.66
C MET A 189 1.21 15.91 0.76
N ALA A 190 1.36 15.02 1.74
CA ALA A 190 1.16 15.33 3.15
C ALA A 190 2.07 14.46 4.03
N GLY A 191 2.31 14.89 5.27
CA GLY A 191 3.19 14.17 6.20
C GLY A 191 4.66 14.33 5.86
N GLY A 192 5.53 13.54 6.50
CA GLY A 192 6.97 13.51 6.21
C GLY A 192 7.69 14.86 6.37
N GLY A 193 7.14 15.77 7.20
CA GLY A 193 7.66 17.12 7.39
C GLY A 193 7.28 18.13 6.29
N VAL A 194 6.39 17.77 5.35
CA VAL A 194 5.86 18.71 4.35
C VAL A 194 5.16 19.89 5.03
N ARG A 195 5.48 21.11 4.60
CA ARG A 195 4.79 22.32 5.06
C ARG A 195 3.38 22.38 4.46
N GLY A 196 2.37 22.12 5.28
CA GLY A 196 0.96 22.23 4.89
C GLY A 196 0.56 23.62 4.40
N GLY A 197 -0.50 23.69 3.58
CA GLY A 197 -0.99 24.95 2.99
C GLY A 197 -0.09 25.54 1.90
N THR A 198 0.91 24.79 1.44
CA THR A 198 1.82 25.21 0.38
C THR A 198 1.25 24.79 -0.97
N ILE A 199 1.22 25.73 -1.92
CA ILE A 199 0.93 25.49 -3.33
C ILE A 199 2.22 25.70 -4.12
N VAL A 200 2.56 24.77 -5.00
CA VAL A 200 3.73 24.86 -5.87
C VAL A 200 3.25 24.73 -7.32
N GLY A 201 3.45 25.81 -8.07
CA GLY A 201 3.09 25.89 -9.48
C GLY A 201 1.62 26.19 -9.71
N ALA A 202 1.31 26.43 -10.98
CA ALA A 202 0.00 26.75 -11.51
C ALA A 202 -0.03 26.43 -13.01
N THR A 203 -1.20 26.11 -13.52
CA THR A 203 -1.45 26.03 -14.96
C THR A 203 -1.71 27.41 -15.55
N ASP A 204 -1.68 27.50 -16.88
CA ASP A 204 -2.25 28.66 -17.58
C ASP A 204 -3.73 28.88 -17.21
N ASP A 205 -4.26 30.05 -17.56
CA ASP A 205 -5.65 30.45 -17.30
C ASP A 205 -6.69 29.50 -17.91
N PHE A 206 -6.28 28.70 -18.90
CA PHE A 206 -7.13 27.72 -19.57
C PHE A 206 -7.08 26.34 -18.90
N GLY A 207 -6.09 26.07 -18.04
CA GLY A 207 -5.87 24.78 -17.40
C GLY A 207 -5.16 23.75 -18.28
N PHE A 208 -4.46 24.18 -19.35
CA PHE A 208 -3.85 23.26 -20.31
C PHE A 208 -2.45 22.83 -19.87
N GLN A 209 -1.56 23.78 -19.56
CA GLN A 209 -0.16 23.48 -19.26
C GLN A 209 0.30 24.14 -17.96
N ALA A 210 1.19 23.48 -17.21
CA ALA A 210 1.90 24.08 -16.09
C ALA A 210 2.83 25.21 -16.57
N VAL A 211 2.60 26.44 -16.09
CA VAL A 211 3.37 27.64 -16.49
C VAL A 211 4.17 28.24 -15.33
N GLU A 212 3.78 27.96 -14.09
CA GLU A 212 4.55 28.38 -12.91
C GLU A 212 5.30 27.20 -12.29
N ARG A 213 6.61 27.36 -12.06
CA ARG A 213 7.49 26.39 -11.36
C ARG A 213 7.26 24.93 -11.80
N PRO A 214 7.31 24.63 -13.12
CA PRO A 214 7.13 23.27 -13.60
C PRO A 214 8.21 22.34 -13.02
N VAL A 215 7.81 21.10 -12.74
CA VAL A 215 8.69 20.01 -12.28
C VAL A 215 8.63 18.88 -13.31
N HIS A 216 9.78 18.27 -13.61
CA HIS A 216 9.94 17.19 -14.58
C HIS A 216 10.30 15.86 -13.90
#